data_AF-A0A1V1PJD8-F1
#
_entry.id   AF-A0A1V1PJD8-F1
#
_cell.length_a   1.000
_cell.length_b   1.000
_cell.length_c   1.000
_cell.angle_alpha   90.00
_cell.angle_beta   90.00
_cell.angle_gamma   90.00
#
_symmetry.space_group_name_H-M   'P 1'
#
loop_
_entity.id
_entity.type
_entity.pdbx_description
1 polymer ?
#
loop_
_entity_poly.entity_id
_entity_poly.type
_entity_poly.pdbx_seq_one_letter_code
_entity_poly.pdbx_strand_id
1 'polypeptide(L)'
;MRRPVLPAHNAAAELGFALTAFACGLYDAPLWLIGLATFGMLAYWTWSRRAVLDRLRGRTWMVLSLNAAAVLIAIMAGAYWLGLSI
;
A
#
# COMPACT_ATOMS: atom_id res chain seq x y z
N MET A 1 15.94 13.22 17.68
CA MET A 1 14.81 12.94 16.76
C MET A 1 13.95 11.83 17.36
N ARG A 2 12.81 12.15 17.98
CA ARG A 2 11.87 11.12 18.45
C ARG A 2 11.17 10.55 17.21
N ARG A 3 11.33 9.26 16.92
CA ARG A 3 10.58 8.60 15.85
C ARG A 3 9.10 8.63 16.26
N PRO A 4 8.21 9.30 15.51
CA PRO A 4 6.79 9.20 15.79
C PRO A 4 6.40 7.73 15.64
N VAL A 5 5.93 7.12 16.72
CA VAL A 5 5.34 5.77 16.70
C VAL A 5 4.22 5.81 15.66
N LEU A 6 4.33 4.96 14.63
CA LEU A 6 3.26 4.82 13.66
C LEU A 6 2.02 4.37 14.43
N PRO A 7 0.91 5.11 14.33
CA PRO A 7 -0.26 4.76 15.10
C PRO A 7 -0.73 3.37 14.64
N ALA A 8 -1.07 2.49 15.60
CA ALA A 8 -1.30 1.07 15.35
C ALA A 8 -2.33 0.77 14.24
N HIS A 9 -3.27 1.70 14.02
CA HIS A 9 -4.26 1.62 12.95
C HIS A 9 -3.64 1.62 11.54
N ASN A 10 -2.51 2.30 11.31
CA ASN A 10 -1.84 2.30 10.02
C ASN A 10 -1.26 0.92 9.71
N ALA A 11 -0.53 0.34 10.66
CA ALA A 11 0.04 -0.99 10.49
C ALA A 11 -1.06 -2.05 10.30
N ALA A 12 -2.17 -1.94 11.04
CA ALA A 12 -3.32 -2.83 10.88
C ALA A 12 -3.96 -2.72 9.49
N ALA A 13 -4.14 -1.50 8.97
CA ALA A 13 -4.67 -1.29 7.63
C ALA A 13 -3.72 -1.82 6.55
N GLU A 14 -2.42 -1.52 6.64
CA GLU A 14 -1.41 -2.00 5.71
C GLU A 14 -1.36 -3.55 5.67
N LEU A 15 -1.43 -4.20 6.83
CA LEU A 15 -1.55 -5.65 6.95
C LEU A 15 -2.85 -6.18 6.34
N GLY A 16 -3.98 -5.50 6.59
CA GLY A 16 -5.28 -5.88 6.04
C GLY A 16 -5.30 -5.87 4.51
N PHE A 17 -4.70 -4.87 3.87
CA PHE A 17 -4.57 -4.81 2.40
C PHE A 17 -3.67 -5.92 1.87
N ALA A 18 -2.53 -6.20 2.52
CA ALA A 18 -1.65 -7.30 2.13
C ALA A 18 -2.34 -8.67 2.26
N LEU A 19 -3.09 -8.90 3.35
CA LEU A 19 -3.90 -10.11 3.54
C LEU A 19 -4.99 -10.24 2.49
N THR A 20 -5.62 -9.13 2.10
CA THR A 20 -6.63 -9.13 1.04
C THR A 20 -6.00 -9.52 -0.29
N ALA A 21 -4.83 -8.97 -0.64
CA ALA A 21 -4.11 -9.33 -1.86
C ALA A 21 -3.69 -10.80 -1.87
N PHE A 22 -3.19 -11.30 -0.74
CA PHE A 22 -2.86 -12.71 -0.56
C PHE A 22 -4.09 -13.61 -0.73
N ALA A 23 -5.21 -13.28 -0.08
CA ALA A 23 -6.45 -14.03 -0.23
C ALA A 23 -6.97 -14.01 -1.68
N CYS A 24 -6.86 -12.88 -2.37
CA CYS A 24 -7.16 -12.82 -3.80
C CYS A 24 -6.30 -13.78 -4.62
N GLY A 25 -5.03 -13.98 -4.27
CA GLY A 25 -4.18 -14.99 -4.90
C GLY A 25 -4.60 -16.41 -4.59
N LEU A 26 -4.85 -16.68 -3.30
CA LEU A 26 -5.23 -18.00 -2.80
C LEU A 26 -6.52 -18.54 -3.42
N TYR A 27 -7.48 -17.66 -3.72
CA TYR A 27 -8.77 -18.04 -4.30
C TYR A 27 -8.84 -17.83 -5.82
N ASP A 28 -7.69 -17.65 -6.49
CA ASP A 28 -7.60 -17.33 -7.93
C ASP A 28 -8.59 -16.24 -8.36
N ALA A 29 -8.67 -15.20 -7.52
CA ALA A 29 -9.62 -14.13 -7.72
C ALA A 29 -9.21 -13.28 -8.94
N PRO A 30 -10.18 -12.71 -9.67
CA PRO A 30 -9.90 -11.91 -10.86
C PRO A 30 -8.97 -10.74 -10.53
N LEU A 31 -8.02 -10.47 -11.43
CA LEU A 31 -7.02 -9.39 -11.31
C LEU A 31 -7.62 -8.01 -11.00
N TRP A 32 -8.86 -7.76 -11.40
CA TRP A 32 -9.58 -6.52 -11.06
C TRP A 32 -9.74 -6.30 -9.56
N LEU A 33 -9.97 -7.36 -8.78
CA LEU A 33 -10.10 -7.25 -7.32
C LEU A 33 -8.79 -6.83 -6.67
N ILE A 34 -7.66 -7.28 -7.22
CA ILE A 34 -6.36 -6.86 -6.71
C ILE A 34 -5.98 -5.46 -7.15
N GLY A 35 -6.39 -5.06 -8.35
CA GLY A 35 -6.35 -3.68 -8.78
C GLY A 35 -7.09 -2.80 -7.78
N LEU A 36 -8.33 -3.17 -7.44
CA LEU A 36 -9.15 -2.43 -6.47
C LEU A 36 -8.50 -2.36 -5.08
N ALA A 37 -7.99 -3.48 -4.56
CA ALA A 37 -7.29 -3.51 -3.27
C ALA A 37 -6.03 -2.63 -3.29
N THR A 38 -5.26 -2.65 -4.38
CA THR A 38 -4.05 -1.83 -4.56
C THR A 38 -4.39 -0.34 -4.66
N PHE A 39 -5.43 0.02 -5.41
CA PHE A 39 -5.92 1.41 -5.47
C PHE A 39 -6.42 1.89 -4.10
N GLY A 40 -7.14 1.03 -3.35
CA GLY A 40 -7.57 1.32 -1.99
C GLY A 40 -6.40 1.59 -1.05
N MET A 41 -5.35 0.76 -1.13
CA MET A 41 -4.11 0.93 -0.35
C MET A 41 -3.40 2.25 -0.70
N LEU A 42 -3.28 2.60 -1.99
CA LEU A 42 -2.67 3.86 -2.42
C LEU A 42 -3.48 5.08 -1.95
N ALA A 43 -4.81 5.02 -2.02
CA ALA A 43 -5.68 6.08 -1.52
C ALA A 43 -5.54 6.24 0.00
N TYR A 44 -5.56 5.12 0.74
CA TYR A 44 -5.35 5.10 2.19
C TYR A 44 -3.99 5.66 2.60
N TRP A 45 -2.92 5.24 1.90
CA TRP A 45 -1.57 5.73 2.13
C TRP A 45 -1.46 7.24 1.87
N THR A 46 -2.02 7.72 0.77
CA THR A 46 -2.00 9.15 0.42
C THR A 46 -2.74 9.97 1.48
N TRP A 47 -3.90 9.49 1.94
CA TRP A 47 -4.67 10.13 2.99
C TRP A 47 -3.90 10.19 4.31
N SER A 48 -3.38 9.05 4.78
CA SER A 48 -2.67 8.96 6.05
C SER A 48 -1.36 9.77 6.07
N ARG A 49 -0.75 10.00 4.91
CA ARG A 49 0.49 10.79 4.76
C ARG A 49 0.29 12.22 4.28
N ARG A 50 -0.95 12.66 4.09
CA ARG A 50 -1.27 13.99 3.57
C ARG A 50 -0.55 15.13 4.28
N ALA A 51 -0.53 15.12 5.62
CA ALA A 51 0.15 16.16 6.41
C ALA A 51 1.68 16.23 6.21
N VAL A 52 2.31 15.13 5.80
CA VAL A 52 3.74 15.07 5.46
C VAL A 52 3.96 15.48 4.01
N LEU A 53 3.10 14.99 3.11
CA LEU A 53 3.15 15.30 1.68
C LEU A 53 2.91 16.79 1.41
N ASP A 54 1.97 17.43 2.11
CA ASP A 54 1.66 18.86 1.97
C ASP A 54 2.85 19.77 2.36
N ARG A 55 3.82 19.25 3.13
CA ARG A 55 5.04 19.98 3.49
C ARG A 55 6.12 19.90 2.42
N LEU A 56 6.04 18.92 1.52
CA LEU A 56 7.00 18.72 0.44
C LEU A 56 6.52 19.50 -0.79
N ARG A 57 7.43 20.23 -1.45
CA ARG A 57 7.10 20.99 -2.67
C ARG A 57 7.78 20.40 -3.91
N GLY A 58 7.06 20.44 -5.03
CA GLY A 58 7.57 20.17 -6.36
C GLY A 58 8.17 18.76 -6.52
N ARG A 59 9.42 18.71 -6.97
CA ARG A 59 10.08 17.46 -7.42
C ARG A 59 10.27 16.44 -6.29
N THR A 60 10.53 16.89 -5.07
CA THR A 60 10.71 16.01 -3.90
C THR A 60 9.42 15.29 -3.52
N TRP A 61 8.28 15.99 -3.58
CA TRP A 61 6.96 15.39 -3.35
C TRP A 61 6.67 14.29 -4.37
N MET A 62 6.96 14.56 -5.64
CA MET A 62 6.67 13.64 -6.74
C MET A 62 7.53 12.38 -6.67
N VAL A 63 8.85 12.53 -6.44
CA VAL A 63 9.77 11.38 -6.34
C VAL A 63 9.43 10.50 -5.14
N LEU A 64 9.12 11.09 -3.98
CA LEU A 64 8.77 10.32 -2.79
C LEU A 64 7.45 9.56 -2.99
N SER A 65 6.44 10.24 -3.54
CA SER A 65 5.13 9.64 -3.79
C SER A 65 5.21 8.49 -4.81
N LEU A 66 5.97 8.68 -5.89
CA LEU A 66 6.19 7.63 -6.90
C LEU A 66 6.94 6.43 -6.34
N ASN A 67 8.01 6.67 -5.58
CA ASN A 67 8.79 5.59 -4.99
C ASN A 67 7.94 4.80 -3.97
N ALA A 68 7.16 5.50 -3.14
CA ALA A 68 6.24 4.85 -2.22
C ALA A 68 5.15 4.04 -2.95
N ALA A 69 4.56 4.59 -4.01
CA ALA A 69 3.57 3.87 -4.81
C ALA A 69 4.17 2.60 -5.44
N ALA A 70 5.38 2.68 -5.99
CA ALA A 70 6.08 1.54 -6.58
C ALA A 70 6.32 0.43 -5.54
N VAL A 71 6.77 0.80 -4.33
CA VAL A 71 6.97 -0.16 -3.23
C VAL A 71 5.65 -0.80 -2.80
N LEU A 72 4.57 -0.02 -2.67
CA LEU A 72 3.26 -0.55 -2.29
C LEU A 72 2.71 -1.52 -3.34
N ILE A 73 2.83 -1.18 -4.62
CA ILE A 73 2.43 -2.06 -5.72
C ILE A 73 3.25 -3.35 -5.71
N ALA A 74 4.56 -3.27 -5.49
CA ALA A 74 5.43 -4.44 -5.40
C ALA A 74 5.02 -5.36 -4.24
N ILE A 75 4.67 -4.81 -3.08
CA ILE A 75 4.19 -5.59 -1.93
C ILE A 75 2.86 -6.27 -2.26
N MET A 76 1.91 -5.54 -2.83
CA MET A 76 0.58 -6.09 -3.17
C MET A 76 0.67 -7.19 -4.23
N ALA A 77 1.47 -6.96 -5.28
CA ALA A 77 1.76 -7.97 -6.29
C ALA A 77 2.45 -9.19 -5.67
N GLY A 78 3.48 -8.99 -4.84
CA GLY A 78 4.16 -10.08 -4.14
C GLY A 78 3.20 -10.92 -3.29
N ALA A 79 2.31 -10.27 -2.53
CA ALA A 79 1.30 -10.95 -1.72
C ALA A 79 0.35 -11.80 -2.57
N TYR A 80 -0.10 -11.28 -3.72
CA TYR A 80 -0.93 -12.03 -4.67
C TYR A 80 -0.24 -13.28 -5.19
N TRP A 81 0.98 -13.12 -5.69
CA TRP A 81 1.76 -14.21 -6.27
C TRP A 81 2.07 -15.29 -5.23
N LEU A 82 2.32 -14.89 -3.97
CA LEU A 82 2.45 -15.83 -2.87
C LEU A 82 1.15 -16.61 -2.63
N GLY A 83 -0.01 -15.95 -2.69
CA GLY A 83 -1.32 -16.61 -2.60
C GLY A 83 -1.55 -17.63 -3.71
N LEU A 84 -1.18 -17.31 -4.95
CA LEU A 84 -1.28 -18.21 -6.11
C LEU A 84 -0.35 -19.43 -6.03
N SER A 85 0.74 -19.33 -5.27
CA SER A 85 1.75 -20.39 -5.17
C SER A 85 1.42 -21.51 -4.17
N ILE A 86 0.31 -21.37 -3.46
CA ILE A 86 -0.16 -22.27 -2.40
C ILE A 86 -1.33 -23.09 -2.92
#